data_AF-A0A5P2G022-F1
#
_entry.id   AF-A0A5P2G022-F1
#
_cell.length_a   1.000
_cell.length_b   1.000
_cell.length_c   1.000
_cell.angle_alpha   90.00
_cell.angle_beta   90.00
_cell.angle_gamma   90.00
#
_symmetry.space_group_name_H-M   'P 1'
#
loop_
_entity.id
_entity.type
_entity.pdbx_description
1 polymer ?
#
loop_
_entity_poly.entity_id
_entity_poly.type
_entity_poly.pdbx_seq_one_letter_code
_entity_poly.pdbx_strand_id
1 'polypeptide(L)'
;MKKIVISIFSILWGIVLFAQNNENRWSESQAKSWYEKTGWLSGCNFIPSTAINQLEMWQSESFDTATIDRELGWAHSIGFNSMRVFLHHALWQQDAKSFKQRIDQYLSISTKNQIKTIFVFFDDCWNESYHLGTQPAPKLGVHNSGWVRDPGGLLYQEPLLVDTLRNYVVDILNTFKDDARIALWDLYNEAGNSNYKLKSLPLLKKVFDWSRTVTLSQPVSSGVWNPELKEINTFILQNSDIVTYHDYQAKEKHLITIDTLKKYNRPMVCTEYMARRNNSTFKELLPILKENHIGAINWGLVAGKTNTIFAWDTPIKDGKEPKLWFHDIFRANGTPYKKDEIEVIKKYTLED
;
A
#
# COMPACT_ATOMS: atom_id res chain seq x y z
N MET A 1 -39.89 -69.01 11.26
CA MET A 1 -39.98 -67.56 11.57
C MET A 1 -38.80 -67.15 12.43
N LYS A 2 -37.75 -66.56 11.84
CA LYS A 2 -36.64 -65.92 12.56
C LYS A 2 -36.44 -64.53 11.93
N LYS A 3 -36.58 -63.49 12.74
CA LYS A 3 -36.42 -62.08 12.36
C LYS A 3 -34.93 -61.78 12.25
N ILE A 4 -34.49 -61.24 11.12
CA ILE A 4 -33.17 -60.61 10.96
C ILE A 4 -33.41 -59.11 11.04
N VAL A 5 -32.89 -58.49 12.09
CA VAL A 5 -32.85 -57.03 12.27
C VAL A 5 -31.58 -56.54 11.59
N ILE A 6 -31.71 -55.74 10.54
CA ILE A 6 -30.59 -55.05 9.90
C ILE A 6 -30.47 -53.68 10.59
N SER A 7 -29.45 -53.53 11.45
CA SER A 7 -29.06 -52.24 12.01
C SER A 7 -28.17 -51.51 11.01
N ILE A 8 -28.65 -50.37 10.50
CA ILE A 8 -27.88 -49.45 9.66
C ILE A 8 -27.07 -48.55 10.60
N PHE A 9 -25.75 -48.75 10.64
CA PHE A 9 -24.82 -47.82 11.27
C PHE A 9 -24.50 -46.70 10.28
N SER A 10 -25.14 -45.55 10.45
CA SER A 10 -24.78 -44.32 9.73
C SER A 10 -23.60 -43.67 10.43
N ILE A 11 -22.40 -43.83 9.85
CA ILE A 11 -21.19 -43.11 10.27
C ILE A 11 -21.27 -41.68 9.69
N LEU A 12 -21.62 -40.71 10.53
CA LEU A 12 -21.51 -39.29 10.23
C LEU A 12 -20.04 -38.88 10.34
N TRP A 13 -19.36 -38.79 9.20
CA TRP A 13 -18.10 -38.04 9.10
C TRP A 13 -18.40 -36.56 9.25
N GLY A 14 -18.19 -36.02 10.46
CA GLY A 14 -18.12 -34.59 10.68
C GLY A 14 -16.90 -34.03 9.96
N ILE A 15 -17.12 -33.26 8.90
CA ILE A 15 -16.10 -32.38 8.34
C ILE A 15 -15.88 -31.29 9.39
N VAL A 16 -14.83 -31.45 10.21
CA VAL A 16 -14.30 -30.34 10.99
C VAL A 16 -13.61 -29.43 9.99
N LEU A 17 -14.33 -28.41 9.53
CA LEU A 17 -13.70 -27.25 8.92
C LEU A 17 -12.81 -26.64 10.00
N PHE A 18 -11.50 -26.87 9.91
CA PHE A 18 -10.54 -26.06 10.64
C PHE A 18 -10.65 -24.64 10.10
N ALA A 19 -11.49 -23.82 10.73
CA ALA A 19 -11.25 -22.39 10.75
C ALA A 19 -9.85 -22.25 11.36
N GLN A 20 -8.87 -21.85 10.55
CA GLN A 20 -7.65 -21.24 11.09
C GLN A 20 -8.11 -19.96 11.79
N ASN A 21 -8.47 -20.09 13.07
CA ASN A 21 -8.51 -18.96 13.97
C ASN A 21 -7.06 -18.45 14.01
N ASN A 22 -6.77 -17.43 13.23
CA ASN A 22 -5.58 -16.61 13.46
C ASN A 22 -5.80 -15.91 14.79
N GLU A 23 -5.31 -16.52 15.87
CA GLU A 23 -5.54 -16.07 17.25
C GLU A 23 -5.13 -14.60 17.49
N ASN A 24 -4.34 -14.00 16.58
CA ASN A 24 -3.85 -12.64 16.65
C ASN A 24 -4.39 -11.68 15.56
N ARG A 25 -5.38 -12.08 14.75
CA ARG A 25 -6.08 -11.15 13.83
C ARG A 25 -7.05 -10.29 14.64
N TRP A 26 -7.07 -8.98 14.37
CA TRP A 26 -8.03 -8.08 15.02
C TRP A 26 -9.47 -8.51 14.75
N SER A 27 -10.29 -8.42 15.80
CA SER A 27 -11.74 -8.54 15.67
C SER A 27 -12.32 -7.41 14.81
N GLU A 28 -13.53 -7.60 14.30
CA GLU A 28 -14.25 -6.54 13.58
C GLU A 28 -14.48 -5.30 14.46
N SER A 29 -14.70 -5.48 15.77
CA SER A 29 -14.88 -4.37 16.70
C SER A 29 -13.60 -3.57 16.93
N GLN A 30 -12.44 -4.25 17.04
CA GLN A 30 -11.13 -3.59 17.12
C GLN A 30 -10.87 -2.77 15.85
N ALA A 31 -11.10 -3.37 14.68
CA ALA A 31 -10.94 -2.71 13.40
C ALA A 31 -11.85 -1.47 13.27
N LYS A 32 -13.14 -1.60 13.62
CA LYS A 32 -14.10 -0.48 13.60
C LYS A 32 -13.68 0.64 14.56
N SER A 33 -13.29 0.30 15.79
CA SER A 33 -12.83 1.30 16.77
C SER A 33 -11.57 2.03 16.30
N TRP A 34 -10.63 1.32 15.66
CA TRP A 34 -9.47 1.95 15.05
C TRP A 34 -9.88 2.94 13.95
N TYR A 35 -10.83 2.59 13.08
CA TYR A 35 -11.27 3.46 12.01
C TYR A 35 -11.96 4.72 12.55
N GLU A 36 -12.85 4.57 13.54
CA GLU A 36 -13.51 5.69 14.23
C GLU A 36 -12.49 6.66 14.86
N LYS A 37 -11.42 6.14 15.45
CA LYS A 37 -10.33 6.95 16.04
C LYS A 37 -9.41 7.57 15.00
N THR A 38 -9.17 6.86 13.90
CA THR A 38 -8.24 7.30 12.84
C THR A 38 -8.89 8.34 11.93
N GLY A 39 -10.21 8.27 11.77
CA GLY A 39 -10.96 9.11 10.83
C GLY A 39 -10.77 8.66 9.38
N TRP A 40 -11.40 9.41 8.47
CA TRP A 40 -11.29 9.13 7.04
C TRP A 40 -9.89 9.49 6.52
N LEU A 41 -9.15 8.47 6.09
CA LEU A 41 -7.81 8.65 5.50
C LEU A 41 -7.95 9.16 4.06
N SER A 42 -7.30 10.28 3.75
CA SER A 42 -7.20 10.80 2.39
C SER A 42 -5.77 11.23 2.11
N GLY A 43 -5.22 10.82 0.96
CA GLY A 43 -3.80 10.91 0.74
C GLY A 43 -3.33 10.33 -0.58
N CYS A 44 -2.03 10.06 -0.66
CA CYS A 44 -1.42 9.42 -1.81
C CYS A 44 -0.27 8.47 -1.44
N ASN A 45 0.11 7.64 -2.40
CA ASN A 45 1.38 6.93 -2.41
C ASN A 45 2.49 7.95 -2.60
N PHE A 46 3.37 8.05 -1.61
CA PHE A 46 4.33 9.13 -1.50
C PHE A 46 5.77 8.64 -1.66
N ILE A 47 6.45 9.35 -2.54
CA ILE A 47 7.89 9.36 -2.76
C ILE A 47 8.22 10.80 -3.16
N PRO A 48 9.23 11.45 -2.54
CA PRO A 48 9.52 12.83 -2.86
C PRO A 48 9.92 12.97 -4.32
N SER A 49 9.62 14.11 -4.95
CA SER A 49 9.93 14.33 -6.38
C SER A 49 11.41 14.14 -6.74
N THR A 50 12.31 14.23 -5.75
CA THR A 50 13.76 14.05 -5.86
C THR A 50 14.22 12.59 -5.82
N ALA A 51 13.34 11.63 -5.56
CA ALA A 51 13.67 10.20 -5.48
C ALA A 51 12.96 9.38 -6.57
N ILE A 52 13.70 8.48 -7.21
CA ILE A 52 13.20 7.56 -8.25
C ILE A 52 12.59 6.28 -7.68
N ASN A 53 13.02 5.87 -6.48
CA ASN A 53 12.55 4.68 -5.77
C ASN A 53 12.80 4.83 -4.25
N GLN A 54 12.43 3.81 -3.47
CA GLN A 54 12.54 3.79 -2.02
C GLN A 54 14.01 3.89 -1.57
N LEU A 55 14.94 3.28 -2.31
CA LEU A 55 16.37 3.36 -1.98
C LEU A 55 16.88 4.79 -2.07
N GLU A 56 16.57 5.51 -3.16
CA GLU A 56 16.95 6.91 -3.28
C GLU A 56 16.28 7.80 -2.22
N MET A 57 15.03 7.51 -1.88
CA MET A 57 14.34 8.26 -0.84
C MET A 57 15.05 8.11 0.52
N TRP A 58 15.47 6.90 0.89
CA TRP A 58 15.84 6.59 2.27
C TRP A 58 17.34 6.43 2.53
N GLN A 59 18.21 6.47 1.53
CA GLN A 59 19.66 6.46 1.74
C GLN A 59 20.14 7.75 2.40
N SER A 60 21.20 7.68 3.21
CA SER A 60 21.69 8.85 3.95
C SER A 60 22.14 9.99 3.04
N GLU A 61 22.71 9.65 1.90
CA GLU A 61 23.28 10.54 0.91
C GLU A 61 22.22 11.30 0.11
N SER A 62 20.97 10.80 0.09
CA SER A 62 19.88 11.33 -0.73
C SER A 62 18.58 11.56 0.04
N PHE A 63 18.58 11.38 1.36
CA PHE A 63 17.42 11.64 2.24
C PHE A 63 17.15 13.14 2.35
N ASP A 64 16.37 13.67 1.39
CA ASP A 64 16.05 15.08 1.25
C ASP A 64 14.85 15.49 2.10
N THR A 65 15.12 15.77 3.38
CA THR A 65 14.09 16.19 4.34
C THR A 65 13.41 17.50 3.97
N ALA A 66 14.09 18.39 3.25
CA ALA A 66 13.53 19.69 2.86
C ALA A 66 12.47 19.52 1.77
N THR A 67 12.72 18.64 0.80
CA THR A 67 11.70 18.28 -0.20
C THR A 67 10.55 17.49 0.43
N ILE A 68 10.84 16.53 1.30
CA ILE A 68 9.79 15.80 2.03
C ILE A 68 8.87 16.77 2.77
N ASP A 69 9.42 17.67 3.60
CA ASP A 69 8.63 18.65 4.37
C ASP A 69 7.78 19.55 3.47
N ARG A 70 8.37 20.05 2.37
CA ARG A 70 7.69 20.91 1.40
C ARG A 70 6.51 20.19 0.74
N GLU A 71 6.71 18.97 0.27
CA GLU A 71 5.68 18.23 -0.48
C GLU A 71 4.58 17.68 0.42
N LEU A 72 4.93 17.26 1.64
CA LEU A 72 3.95 16.94 2.67
C LEU A 72 3.12 18.17 3.05
N GLY A 73 3.74 19.36 3.10
CA GLY A 73 3.02 20.62 3.29
C GLY A 73 2.04 20.93 2.16
N TRP A 74 2.42 20.67 0.90
CA TRP A 74 1.50 20.83 -0.24
C TRP A 74 0.32 19.87 -0.17
N ALA A 75 0.57 18.60 0.16
CA ALA A 75 -0.50 17.63 0.37
C ALA A 75 -1.45 18.06 1.49
N HIS A 76 -0.92 18.49 2.63
CA HIS A 76 -1.74 18.99 3.74
C HIS A 76 -2.57 20.21 3.33
N SER A 77 -2.03 21.12 2.51
CA SER A 77 -2.73 22.33 2.05
C SER A 77 -3.98 22.07 1.20
N ILE A 78 -4.12 20.85 0.66
CA ILE A 78 -5.30 20.38 -0.09
C ILE A 78 -6.17 19.42 0.74
N GLY A 79 -5.83 19.21 2.01
CA GLY A 79 -6.59 18.41 2.97
C GLY A 79 -6.22 16.93 3.03
N PHE A 80 -5.15 16.50 2.38
CA PHE A 80 -4.63 15.15 2.64
C PHE A 80 -4.05 15.05 4.06
N ASN A 81 -4.29 13.90 4.68
CA ASN A 81 -3.94 13.60 6.07
C ASN A 81 -3.17 12.27 6.23
N SER A 82 -2.90 11.58 5.12
CA SER A 82 -2.23 10.28 5.14
C SER A 82 -1.29 10.12 3.95
N MET A 83 -0.17 9.41 4.13
CA MET A 83 0.75 9.06 3.06
C MET A 83 1.13 7.58 3.12
N ARG A 84 1.05 6.90 1.99
CA ARG A 84 1.50 5.52 1.85
C ARG A 84 2.94 5.48 1.34
N VAL A 85 3.87 5.03 2.18
CA VAL A 85 5.32 5.15 1.96
C VAL A 85 5.99 3.79 2.01
N PHE A 86 6.78 3.50 0.99
CA PHE A 86 7.44 2.21 0.84
C PHE A 86 8.80 2.21 1.54
N LEU A 87 9.09 1.11 2.23
CA LEU A 87 10.38 0.82 2.84
C LEU A 87 11.17 -0.14 1.94
N HIS A 88 12.43 -0.43 2.30
CA HIS A 88 13.24 -1.41 1.57
C HIS A 88 14.25 -2.11 2.50
N HIS A 89 14.24 -3.45 2.55
CA HIS A 89 15.06 -4.24 3.47
C HIS A 89 16.57 -4.00 3.34
N ALA A 90 17.07 -3.78 2.11
CA ALA A 90 18.50 -3.55 1.86
C ALA A 90 19.08 -2.38 2.69
N LEU A 91 18.28 -1.35 2.99
CA LEU A 91 18.70 -0.21 3.82
C LEU A 91 18.82 -0.60 5.28
N TRP A 92 17.88 -1.42 5.76
CA TRP A 92 17.95 -2.00 7.10
C TRP A 92 19.14 -2.95 7.23
N GLN A 93 19.41 -3.76 6.20
CA GLN A 93 20.53 -4.69 6.21
C GLN A 93 21.89 -3.97 6.21
N GLN A 94 21.99 -2.83 5.52
CA GLN A 94 23.19 -1.99 5.53
C GLN A 94 23.43 -1.37 6.91
N ASP A 95 22.43 -0.70 7.46
CA ASP A 95 22.49 -0.07 8.79
C ASP A 95 21.08 0.12 9.37
N ALA A 96 20.64 -0.88 10.12
CA ALA A 96 19.32 -0.90 10.76
C ALA A 96 19.10 0.30 11.69
N LYS A 97 20.12 0.73 12.42
CA LYS A 97 19.98 1.83 13.39
C LYS A 97 19.74 3.15 12.66
N SER A 98 20.59 3.46 11.69
CA SER A 98 20.49 4.72 10.93
C SER A 98 19.24 4.75 10.05
N PHE A 99 18.82 3.61 9.49
CA PHE A 99 17.56 3.54 8.75
C PHE A 99 16.35 3.83 9.63
N LYS A 100 16.27 3.23 10.83
CA LYS A 100 15.19 3.52 11.79
C LYS A 100 15.18 4.98 12.25
N GLN A 101 16.35 5.61 12.40
CA GLN A 101 16.44 7.05 12.69
C GLN A 101 15.85 7.91 11.56
N ARG A 102 16.08 7.55 10.29
CA ARG A 102 15.48 8.26 9.15
C ARG A 102 13.96 8.05 9.08
N ILE A 103 13.46 6.85 9.39
CA ILE A 103 12.02 6.60 9.53
C ILE A 103 11.41 7.52 10.61
N ASP A 104 12.04 7.60 11.79
CA ASP A 104 11.59 8.49 12.87
C ASP A 104 11.64 9.98 12.48
N GLN A 105 12.68 10.40 11.75
CA GLN A 105 12.80 11.75 11.23
C GLN A 105 11.70 12.07 10.21
N TYR A 106 11.42 11.15 9.29
CA TYR A 106 10.30 11.28 8.35
C TYR A 106 8.96 11.38 9.09
N LEU A 107 8.70 10.52 10.08
CA LEU A 107 7.46 10.56 10.87
C LEU A 107 7.32 11.87 11.66
N SER A 108 8.43 12.46 12.11
CA SER A 108 8.43 13.79 12.74
C SER A 108 8.04 14.88 11.75
N ILE A 109 8.54 14.83 10.52
CA ILE A 109 8.15 15.75 9.44
C ILE A 109 6.69 15.53 9.03
N SER A 110 6.22 14.28 8.95
CA SER A 110 4.83 13.98 8.62
C SER A 110 3.88 14.53 9.67
N THR A 111 4.22 14.35 10.95
CA THR A 111 3.44 14.88 12.09
C THR A 111 3.38 16.40 12.08
N LYS A 112 4.50 17.07 11.80
CA LYS A 112 4.54 18.53 11.62
C LYS A 112 3.55 19.00 10.54
N ASN A 113 3.36 18.21 9.49
CA ASN A 113 2.41 18.47 8.40
C ASN A 113 1.03 17.81 8.63
N GLN A 114 0.72 17.35 9.85
CA GLN A 114 -0.55 16.71 10.20
C GLN A 114 -0.89 15.48 9.33
N ILE A 115 0.13 14.73 8.95
CA ILE A 115 0.05 13.55 8.09
C ILE A 115 0.42 12.30 8.88
N LYS A 116 -0.50 11.33 8.89
CA LYS A 116 -0.23 9.95 9.31
C LYS A 116 0.44 9.16 8.17
N THR A 117 1.08 8.06 8.53
CA THR A 117 1.80 7.22 7.56
C THR A 117 1.25 5.81 7.49
N ILE A 118 1.14 5.28 6.28
CA ILE A 118 0.93 3.87 5.98
C ILE A 118 2.25 3.34 5.44
N PHE A 119 2.95 2.46 6.18
CA PHE A 119 4.22 1.91 5.69
C PHE A 119 4.00 0.63 4.90
N VAL A 120 4.74 0.49 3.81
CA VAL A 120 4.72 -0.69 2.93
C VAL A 120 6.03 -1.46 3.04
N PHE A 121 5.98 -2.76 3.33
CA PHE A 121 7.19 -3.59 3.44
C PHE A 121 7.64 -4.19 2.11
N PHE A 122 6.77 -4.94 1.43
CA PHE A 122 7.14 -5.68 0.21
C PHE A 122 6.31 -5.26 -0.99
N ASP A 123 6.78 -5.58 -2.19
CA ASP A 123 6.18 -5.22 -3.48
C ASP A 123 6.54 -6.24 -4.57
N ASP A 124 5.67 -6.40 -5.57
CA ASP A 124 5.84 -7.27 -6.74
C ASP A 124 5.87 -6.49 -8.07
N CYS A 125 6.12 -5.18 -8.03
CA CYS A 125 6.03 -4.30 -9.20
C CYS A 125 7.40 -3.92 -9.82
N TRP A 126 7.41 -3.57 -11.10
CA TRP A 126 8.56 -2.97 -11.78
C TRP A 126 9.86 -3.78 -11.77
N ASN A 127 11.00 -3.25 -11.29
CA ASN A 127 12.30 -3.89 -11.44
C ASN A 127 12.61 -4.83 -10.27
N GLU A 128 13.10 -6.04 -10.58
CA GLU A 128 13.48 -7.03 -9.55
C GLU A 128 14.94 -6.89 -9.06
N SER A 129 15.77 -6.18 -9.81
CA SER A 129 17.17 -5.94 -9.46
C SER A 129 17.29 -4.60 -8.73
N TYR A 130 17.92 -4.63 -7.56
CA TYR A 130 18.17 -3.46 -6.73
C TYR A 130 19.63 -3.45 -6.27
N HIS A 131 20.14 -2.27 -5.94
CA HIS A 131 21.48 -2.08 -5.38
C HIS A 131 21.50 -0.81 -4.52
N LEU A 132 22.31 -0.80 -3.47
CA LEU A 132 22.56 0.39 -2.66
C LEU A 132 23.48 1.37 -3.39
N GLY A 133 23.44 2.64 -2.99
CA GLY A 133 24.22 3.72 -3.57
C GLY A 133 23.45 4.49 -4.63
N THR A 134 24.14 5.09 -5.59
CA THR A 134 23.50 5.94 -6.61
C THR A 134 22.46 5.16 -7.42
N GLN A 135 21.22 5.67 -7.42
CA GLN A 135 20.10 5.09 -8.16
C GLN A 135 20.08 5.60 -9.61
N PRO A 136 19.49 4.86 -10.56
CA PRO A 136 19.47 5.26 -11.96
C PRO A 136 18.75 6.58 -12.18
N ALA A 137 19.12 7.30 -13.24
CA ALA A 137 18.33 8.42 -13.72
C ALA A 137 16.99 7.92 -14.32
N PRO A 138 15.90 8.71 -14.22
CA PRO A 138 14.63 8.35 -14.84
C PRO A 138 14.77 8.16 -16.34
N LYS A 139 14.16 7.10 -16.87
CA LYS A 139 14.04 6.93 -18.33
C LYS A 139 12.99 7.92 -18.84
N LEU A 140 13.40 8.74 -19.80
CA LEU A 140 12.59 9.80 -20.36
C LEU A 140 11.22 9.30 -20.84
N GLY A 141 10.14 9.91 -20.33
CA GLY A 141 8.77 9.59 -20.73
C GLY A 141 8.27 8.19 -20.36
N VAL A 142 8.94 7.50 -19.43
CA VAL A 142 8.59 6.14 -18.98
C VAL A 142 8.15 6.20 -17.51
N HIS A 143 6.93 5.74 -17.24
CA HIS A 143 6.34 5.64 -15.91
C HIS A 143 7.14 4.68 -15.00
N ASN A 144 7.35 5.06 -13.73
CA ASN A 144 8.08 4.31 -12.69
C ASN A 144 9.38 3.65 -13.17
N SER A 145 10.09 4.34 -14.07
CA SER A 145 11.18 3.75 -14.85
C SER A 145 12.35 3.17 -14.04
N GLY A 146 12.53 3.62 -12.79
CA GLY A 146 13.56 3.13 -11.87
C GLY A 146 13.00 2.61 -10.55
N TRP A 147 11.68 2.36 -10.45
CA TRP A 147 11.10 1.72 -9.26
C TRP A 147 11.65 0.30 -9.12
N VAL A 148 12.11 -0.05 -7.92
CA VAL A 148 12.61 -1.39 -7.59
C VAL A 148 11.68 -2.03 -6.59
N ARG A 149 11.43 -3.33 -6.68
CA ARG A 149 10.61 -4.04 -5.69
C ARG A 149 11.46 -4.57 -4.55
N ASP A 150 10.88 -4.59 -3.35
CA ASP A 150 11.41 -5.28 -2.19
C ASP A 150 10.64 -6.61 -2.01
N PRO A 151 11.28 -7.79 -1.95
CA PRO A 151 12.72 -8.07 -1.86
C PRO A 151 13.43 -8.38 -3.17
N GLY A 152 12.79 -8.14 -4.31
CA GLY A 152 13.39 -8.34 -5.62
C GLY A 152 13.66 -9.81 -5.97
N GLY A 153 14.44 -10.01 -7.05
CA GLY A 153 14.71 -11.34 -7.60
C GLY A 153 15.60 -12.22 -6.71
N LEU A 154 16.34 -11.61 -5.78
CA LEU A 154 17.23 -12.32 -4.85
C LEU A 154 16.47 -13.26 -3.92
N LEU A 155 15.16 -13.03 -3.67
CA LEU A 155 14.30 -13.92 -2.90
C LEU A 155 14.35 -15.38 -3.38
N TYR A 156 14.50 -15.59 -4.69
CA TYR A 156 14.52 -16.93 -5.29
C TYR A 156 15.93 -17.45 -5.59
N GLN A 157 16.95 -16.63 -5.32
CA GLN A 157 18.36 -16.95 -5.58
C GLN A 157 19.13 -17.20 -4.28
N GLU A 158 18.70 -16.56 -3.18
CA GLU A 158 19.37 -16.58 -1.88
C GLU A 158 18.45 -17.14 -0.79
N PRO A 159 18.57 -18.43 -0.43
CA PRO A 159 17.70 -19.06 0.56
C PRO A 159 17.68 -18.37 1.93
N LEU A 160 18.81 -17.79 2.34
CA LEU A 160 18.97 -17.09 3.62
C LEU A 160 18.34 -15.68 3.61
N LEU A 161 17.93 -15.17 2.45
CA LEU A 161 17.31 -13.84 2.39
C LEU A 161 16.01 -13.81 3.20
N VAL A 162 15.24 -14.89 3.22
CA VAL A 162 13.99 -14.97 4.00
C VAL A 162 14.21 -14.76 5.51
N ASP A 163 15.34 -15.22 6.07
CA ASP A 163 15.68 -14.95 7.47
C ASP A 163 16.01 -13.46 7.70
N THR A 164 16.69 -12.84 6.73
CA THR A 164 16.99 -11.40 6.74
C THR A 164 15.69 -10.60 6.69
N LEU A 165 14.77 -10.95 5.78
CA LEU A 165 13.46 -10.30 5.65
C LEU A 165 12.61 -10.44 6.91
N ARG A 166 12.63 -11.61 7.56
CA ARG A 166 11.96 -11.78 8.86
C ARG A 166 12.52 -10.82 9.89
N ASN A 167 13.85 -10.78 10.05
CA ASN A 167 14.50 -9.95 11.06
C ASN A 167 14.24 -8.47 10.80
N TYR A 168 14.28 -8.04 9.53
CA TYR A 168 13.90 -6.71 9.09
C TYR A 168 12.47 -6.34 9.49
N VAL A 169 11.48 -7.13 9.07
CA VAL A 169 10.06 -6.85 9.35
C VAL A 169 9.81 -6.82 10.86
N VAL A 170 10.29 -7.82 11.59
CA VAL A 170 10.06 -7.93 13.04
C VAL A 170 10.76 -6.80 13.80
N ASP A 171 11.96 -6.37 13.41
CA ASP A 171 12.68 -5.27 14.06
C ASP A 171 11.99 -3.92 13.83
N ILE A 172 11.56 -3.62 12.59
CA ILE A 172 10.80 -2.39 12.30
C ILE A 172 9.48 -2.38 13.06
N LEU A 173 8.71 -3.47 12.99
CA LEU A 173 7.44 -3.58 13.71
C LEU A 173 7.62 -3.42 15.22
N ASN A 174 8.60 -4.08 15.84
CA ASN A 174 8.87 -3.92 17.27
C ASN A 174 9.30 -2.50 17.66
N THR A 175 10.08 -1.83 16.79
CA THR A 175 10.56 -0.46 17.06
C THR A 175 9.40 0.54 17.08
N PHE A 176 8.40 0.36 16.20
CA PHE A 176 7.32 1.35 15.99
C PHE A 176 5.91 0.84 16.37
N LYS A 177 5.80 -0.27 17.11
CA LYS A 177 4.53 -0.96 17.44
C LYS A 177 3.45 -0.09 18.09
N ASP A 178 3.86 0.93 18.84
CA ASP A 178 2.97 1.84 19.60
C ASP A 178 2.97 3.27 19.03
N ASP A 179 3.58 3.48 17.87
CA ASP A 179 3.72 4.80 17.27
C ASP A 179 2.42 5.31 16.63
N ALA A 180 1.76 6.27 17.28
CA ALA A 180 0.49 6.82 16.82
C ALA A 180 0.55 7.62 15.50
N ARG A 181 1.76 7.95 15.02
CA ARG A 181 2.00 8.60 13.72
C ARG A 181 1.76 7.64 12.55
N ILE A 182 1.79 6.33 12.82
CA ILE A 182 1.52 5.27 11.85
C ILE A 182 0.03 4.92 11.92
N ALA A 183 -0.65 4.94 10.76
CA ALA A 183 -2.05 4.58 10.64
C ALA A 183 -2.25 3.08 10.42
N LEU A 184 -1.42 2.47 9.58
CA LEU A 184 -1.59 1.10 9.07
C LEU A 184 -0.23 0.55 8.63
N TRP A 185 -0.03 -0.76 8.80
CA TRP A 185 1.05 -1.50 8.16
C TRP A 185 0.52 -2.26 6.94
N ASP A 186 1.00 -1.88 5.76
CA ASP A 186 0.77 -2.60 4.52
C ASP A 186 1.91 -3.59 4.29
N LEU A 187 1.61 -4.87 4.45
CA LEU A 187 2.65 -5.90 4.50
C LEU A 187 3.19 -6.25 3.11
N TYR A 188 2.38 -6.11 2.06
CA TYR A 188 2.76 -6.54 0.71
C TYR A 188 1.89 -5.84 -0.33
N ASN A 189 2.52 -4.95 -1.11
CA ASN A 189 1.96 -4.33 -2.28
C ASN A 189 1.81 -5.32 -3.44
N GLU A 190 0.60 -5.41 -3.99
CA GLU A 190 0.30 -6.13 -5.22
C GLU A 190 0.88 -7.54 -5.34
N ALA A 191 0.82 -8.32 -4.25
CA ALA A 191 1.30 -9.70 -4.25
C ALA A 191 0.73 -10.49 -5.45
N GLY A 192 1.63 -11.10 -6.22
CA GLY A 192 1.33 -11.84 -7.44
C GLY A 192 1.49 -11.05 -8.74
N ASN A 193 1.88 -9.77 -8.69
CA ASN A 193 2.17 -8.96 -9.88
C ASN A 193 3.45 -9.44 -10.60
N SER A 194 3.76 -8.86 -11.76
CA SER A 194 4.92 -9.16 -12.60
C SER A 194 5.10 -10.64 -12.90
N ASN A 195 3.98 -11.31 -13.16
CA ASN A 195 3.88 -12.75 -13.43
C ASN A 195 4.33 -13.66 -12.28
N TYR A 196 4.48 -13.16 -11.06
CA TYR A 196 4.79 -14.01 -9.91
C TYR A 196 3.60 -14.89 -9.54
N LYS A 197 2.36 -14.37 -9.64
CA LYS A 197 1.13 -15.12 -9.31
C LYS A 197 1.30 -15.82 -7.95
N LEU A 198 1.04 -17.13 -7.87
CA LEU A 198 1.18 -17.91 -6.63
C LEU A 198 2.60 -17.99 -6.07
N LYS A 199 3.65 -17.60 -6.81
CA LYS A 199 5.03 -17.54 -6.28
C LYS A 199 5.16 -16.57 -5.11
N SER A 200 4.30 -15.57 -5.02
CA SER A 200 4.31 -14.57 -3.93
C SER A 200 3.64 -15.08 -2.65
N LEU A 201 2.76 -16.08 -2.75
CA LEU A 201 1.95 -16.58 -1.63
C LEU A 201 2.78 -17.08 -0.44
N PRO A 202 3.92 -17.79 -0.61
CA PRO A 202 4.77 -18.18 0.51
C PRO A 202 5.32 -16.99 1.32
N LEU A 203 5.82 -15.94 0.66
CA LEU A 203 6.31 -14.75 1.36
C LEU A 203 5.16 -13.96 1.98
N LEU A 204 4.02 -13.85 1.29
CA LEU A 204 2.81 -13.24 1.80
C LEU A 204 2.35 -13.91 3.11
N LYS A 205 2.30 -15.25 3.15
CA LYS A 205 2.00 -15.99 4.38
C LYS A 205 2.98 -15.67 5.50
N LYS A 206 4.28 -15.72 5.19
CA LYS A 206 5.36 -15.45 6.14
C LYS A 206 5.29 -14.05 6.73
N VAL A 207 5.07 -13.00 5.93
CA VAL A 207 5.02 -11.62 6.45
C VAL A 207 3.82 -11.40 7.37
N PHE A 208 2.68 -12.02 7.08
CA PHE A 208 1.56 -12.06 8.02
C PHE A 208 1.95 -12.77 9.32
N ASP A 209 2.51 -13.97 9.25
CA ASP A 209 2.96 -14.72 10.44
C ASP A 209 3.96 -13.91 11.29
N TRP A 210 4.94 -13.27 10.65
CA TRP A 210 5.92 -12.41 11.31
C TRP A 210 5.26 -11.22 12.00
N SER A 211 4.30 -10.57 11.33
CA SER A 211 3.56 -9.46 11.93
C SER A 211 2.79 -9.88 13.19
N ARG A 212 2.27 -11.12 13.22
CA ARG A 212 1.55 -11.66 14.38
C ARG A 212 2.43 -12.03 15.57
N THR A 213 3.77 -11.98 15.43
CA THR A 213 4.71 -12.12 16.55
C THR A 213 4.89 -10.82 17.35
N VAL A 214 4.37 -9.70 16.84
CA VAL A 214 4.44 -8.38 17.48
C VAL A 214 3.03 -7.92 17.85
N THR A 215 2.85 -7.47 19.10
CA THR A 215 1.60 -6.82 19.52
C THR A 215 1.59 -5.39 19.01
N LEU A 216 0.89 -5.16 17.89
CA LEU A 216 0.80 -3.85 17.23
C LEU A 216 -0.45 -3.08 17.69
N SER A 217 -0.28 -1.76 17.86
CA SER A 217 -1.40 -0.84 18.10
C SER A 217 -2.12 -0.41 16.82
N GLN A 218 -1.50 -0.63 15.66
CA GLN A 218 -2.05 -0.36 14.32
C GLN A 218 -2.47 -1.68 13.63
N PRO A 219 -3.46 -1.64 12.72
CA PRO A 219 -3.83 -2.81 11.94
C PRO A 219 -2.73 -3.20 10.96
N VAL A 220 -2.73 -4.47 10.55
CA VAL A 220 -1.97 -4.95 9.39
C VAL A 220 -2.91 -5.36 8.24
N SER A 221 -2.49 -5.12 6.99
CA SER A 221 -3.24 -5.52 5.80
C SER A 221 -2.31 -5.76 4.61
N SER A 222 -2.86 -6.26 3.51
CA SER A 222 -2.25 -6.28 2.17
C SER A 222 -3.36 -6.07 1.15
N GLY A 223 -3.08 -5.37 0.06
CA GLY A 223 -4.10 -4.94 -0.90
C GLY A 223 -4.54 -6.05 -1.85
N VAL A 224 -5.87 -6.26 -2.00
CA VAL A 224 -6.39 -6.99 -3.16
C VAL A 224 -6.46 -6.05 -4.37
N TRP A 225 -5.85 -6.45 -5.48
CA TRP A 225 -5.68 -5.56 -6.64
C TRP A 225 -6.11 -6.20 -7.97
N ASN A 226 -6.18 -7.52 -8.03
CA ASN A 226 -6.57 -8.27 -9.23
C ASN A 226 -7.53 -9.42 -8.88
N PRO A 227 -8.79 -9.40 -9.36
CA PRO A 227 -9.79 -10.41 -9.00
C PRO A 227 -9.44 -11.83 -9.47
N GLU A 228 -8.54 -11.98 -10.44
CA GLU A 228 -8.11 -13.29 -10.95
C GLU A 228 -7.17 -14.04 -9.99
N LEU A 229 -6.54 -13.35 -9.04
CA LEU A 229 -5.63 -13.95 -8.05
C LEU A 229 -6.40 -14.57 -6.87
N LYS A 230 -7.35 -15.47 -7.16
CA LYS A 230 -8.34 -15.99 -6.18
C LYS A 230 -7.73 -16.51 -4.88
N GLU A 231 -6.66 -17.31 -4.96
CA GLU A 231 -6.02 -17.90 -3.77
C GLU A 231 -5.32 -16.84 -2.92
N ILE A 232 -4.59 -15.91 -3.56
CA ILE A 232 -3.95 -14.77 -2.88
C ILE A 232 -5.00 -13.88 -2.24
N ASN A 233 -6.05 -13.50 -2.99
CA ASN A 233 -7.13 -12.65 -2.48
C ASN A 233 -7.85 -13.30 -1.30
N THR A 234 -8.12 -14.60 -1.37
CA THR A 234 -8.72 -15.36 -0.27
C THR A 234 -7.84 -15.29 0.97
N PHE A 235 -6.54 -15.53 0.83
CA PHE A 235 -5.60 -15.44 1.94
C PHE A 235 -5.56 -14.02 2.54
N ILE A 236 -5.40 -12.99 1.71
CA ILE A 236 -5.37 -11.59 2.14
C ILE A 236 -6.60 -11.23 2.97
N LEU A 237 -7.79 -11.52 2.45
CA LEU A 237 -9.06 -11.13 3.08
C LEU A 237 -9.34 -11.91 4.37
N GLN A 238 -8.80 -13.13 4.50
CA GLN A 238 -8.88 -13.93 5.72
C GLN A 238 -7.86 -13.51 6.80
N ASN A 239 -6.75 -12.87 6.42
CA ASN A 239 -5.63 -12.59 7.32
C ASN A 239 -5.48 -11.11 7.69
N SER A 240 -6.06 -10.19 6.91
CA SER A 240 -5.96 -8.74 7.14
C SER A 240 -6.89 -8.23 8.25
N ASP A 241 -6.41 -7.29 9.08
CA ASP A 241 -7.20 -6.68 10.15
C ASP A 241 -8.28 -5.73 9.59
N ILE A 242 -7.96 -5.04 8.51
CA ILE A 242 -8.88 -4.23 7.70
C ILE A 242 -8.78 -4.65 6.23
N VAL A 243 -9.78 -4.30 5.42
CA VAL A 243 -9.71 -4.56 3.97
C VAL A 243 -8.97 -3.42 3.29
N THR A 244 -7.89 -3.72 2.60
CA THR A 244 -7.24 -2.80 1.66
C THR A 244 -7.35 -3.33 0.24
N TYR A 245 -7.44 -2.42 -0.72
CA TYR A 245 -7.60 -2.79 -2.12
C TYR A 245 -7.16 -1.69 -3.07
N HIS A 246 -6.89 -2.06 -4.32
CA HIS A 246 -6.55 -1.14 -5.41
C HIS A 246 -7.66 -1.16 -6.45
N ASP A 247 -8.02 0.00 -6.99
CA ASP A 247 -8.90 0.07 -8.16
C ASP A 247 -8.66 1.36 -8.96
N TYR A 248 -8.15 1.18 -10.17
CA TYR A 248 -7.85 2.25 -11.12
C TYR A 248 -8.90 2.37 -12.23
N GLN A 249 -10.07 1.77 -12.05
CA GLN A 249 -11.16 1.78 -13.03
C GLN A 249 -12.11 2.97 -12.83
N ALA A 250 -12.98 3.18 -13.82
CA ALA A 250 -14.06 4.15 -13.73
C ALA A 250 -15.05 3.81 -12.60
N LYS A 251 -15.81 4.82 -12.17
CA LYS A 251 -16.76 4.80 -11.06
C LYS A 251 -17.66 3.57 -11.04
N GLU A 252 -18.24 3.18 -12.17
CA GLU A 252 -19.21 2.09 -12.25
C GLU A 252 -18.58 0.75 -11.86
N LYS A 253 -17.35 0.50 -12.30
CA LYS A 253 -16.62 -0.73 -11.95
C LYS A 253 -16.06 -0.67 -10.54
N HIS A 254 -15.60 0.51 -10.10
CA HIS A 254 -15.11 0.71 -8.73
C HIS A 254 -16.22 0.43 -7.71
N LEU A 255 -17.46 0.84 -7.98
CA LEU A 255 -18.62 0.51 -7.13
C LEU A 255 -18.84 -1.01 -7.01
N ILE A 256 -18.63 -1.79 -8.07
CA ILE A 256 -18.73 -3.26 -8.02
C ILE A 256 -17.66 -3.85 -7.10
N THR A 257 -16.43 -3.32 -7.16
CA THR A 257 -15.34 -3.70 -6.25
C THR A 257 -15.71 -3.38 -4.80
N ILE A 258 -16.25 -2.18 -4.54
CA ILE A 258 -16.73 -1.77 -3.22
C ILE A 258 -17.80 -2.74 -2.69
N ASP A 259 -18.84 -3.01 -3.48
CA ASP A 259 -19.94 -3.89 -3.07
C ASP A 259 -19.50 -5.33 -2.82
N THR A 260 -18.48 -5.79 -3.55
CA THR A 260 -17.88 -7.10 -3.33
C THR A 260 -17.13 -7.17 -2.01
N LEU A 261 -16.33 -6.14 -1.69
CA LEU A 261 -15.46 -6.12 -0.53
C LEU A 261 -16.16 -5.74 0.77
N LYS A 262 -17.26 -4.97 0.71
CA LYS A 262 -18.08 -4.65 1.89
C LYS A 262 -18.62 -5.88 2.61
N LYS A 263 -18.75 -7.02 1.91
CA LYS A 263 -19.23 -8.29 2.47
C LYS A 263 -18.32 -8.85 3.58
N TYR A 264 -17.08 -8.38 3.68
CA TYR A 264 -16.13 -8.78 4.74
C TYR A 264 -16.32 -8.02 6.06
N ASN A 265 -17.30 -7.11 6.15
CA ASN A 265 -17.70 -6.39 7.37
C ASN A 265 -16.55 -5.75 8.16
N ARG A 266 -15.56 -5.21 7.46
CA ARG A 266 -14.39 -4.53 8.04
C ARG A 266 -14.22 -3.16 7.38
N PRO A 267 -13.64 -2.18 8.11
CA PRO A 267 -13.26 -0.91 7.51
C PRO A 267 -12.39 -1.11 6.26
N MET A 268 -12.56 -0.20 5.30
CA MET A 268 -11.91 -0.29 4.00
C MET A 268 -11.03 0.92 3.74
N VAL A 269 -9.88 0.69 3.11
CA VAL A 269 -9.03 1.73 2.53
C VAL A 269 -8.66 1.32 1.11
N CYS A 270 -9.02 2.16 0.14
CA CYS A 270 -8.51 2.06 -1.21
C CYS A 270 -7.08 2.61 -1.21
N THR A 271 -6.08 1.73 -1.15
CA THR A 271 -4.67 2.11 -1.00
C THR A 271 -4.04 2.57 -2.31
N GLU A 272 -4.70 2.33 -3.43
CA GLU A 272 -4.35 2.85 -4.74
C GLU A 272 -5.59 3.08 -5.61
N TYR A 273 -5.76 4.31 -6.10
CA TYR A 273 -6.72 4.67 -7.13
C TYR A 273 -6.23 5.87 -7.94
N MET A 274 -7.08 6.35 -8.85
CA MET A 274 -6.91 7.52 -9.70
C MET A 274 -5.90 7.30 -10.82
N ALA A 275 -6.45 7.11 -12.01
CA ALA A 275 -5.76 6.96 -13.28
C ALA A 275 -6.60 7.70 -14.32
N ARG A 276 -6.23 8.95 -14.65
CA ARG A 276 -7.10 9.83 -15.45
C ARG A 276 -7.50 9.26 -16.81
N ARG A 277 -6.64 8.45 -17.43
CA ARG A 277 -6.92 7.77 -18.71
C ARG A 277 -8.03 6.72 -18.64
N ASN A 278 -8.31 6.21 -17.44
CA ASN A 278 -9.32 5.17 -17.20
C ASN A 278 -10.65 5.75 -16.70
N ASN A 279 -10.84 7.07 -16.75
CA ASN A 279 -11.92 7.80 -16.08
C ASN A 279 -11.96 7.57 -14.55
N SER A 280 -10.86 7.12 -13.97
CA SER A 280 -10.63 7.06 -12.53
C SER A 280 -10.10 8.43 -12.11
N THR A 281 -11.00 9.34 -11.71
CA THR A 281 -10.67 10.75 -11.39
C THR A 281 -11.12 11.13 -9.99
N PHE A 282 -10.53 12.17 -9.41
CA PHE A 282 -10.95 12.69 -8.10
C PHE A 282 -12.44 13.07 -8.09
N LYS A 283 -12.92 13.73 -9.16
CA LYS A 283 -14.33 14.17 -9.29
C LYS A 283 -15.32 13.02 -9.19
N GLU A 284 -15.01 11.88 -9.80
CA GLU A 284 -15.92 10.73 -9.83
C GLU A 284 -15.76 9.81 -8.62
N LEU A 285 -14.54 9.68 -8.10
CA LEU A 285 -14.21 8.65 -7.10
C LEU A 285 -14.17 9.14 -5.65
N LEU A 286 -13.70 10.37 -5.38
CA LEU A 286 -13.70 10.88 -4.01
C LEU A 286 -15.10 10.91 -3.37
N PRO A 287 -16.18 11.36 -4.07
CA PRO A 287 -17.52 11.34 -3.49
C PRO A 287 -17.93 9.94 -3.04
N ILE A 288 -17.78 8.94 -3.91
CA ILE A 288 -18.20 7.57 -3.58
C ILE A 288 -17.31 6.94 -2.52
N LEU A 289 -16.00 7.22 -2.49
CA LEU A 289 -15.13 6.69 -1.45
C LEU A 289 -15.48 7.29 -0.07
N LYS A 290 -15.76 8.60 -0.02
CA LYS A 290 -16.20 9.30 1.19
C LYS A 290 -17.56 8.80 1.69
N GLU A 291 -18.57 8.78 0.82
CA GLU A 291 -19.94 8.33 1.12
C GLU A 291 -19.98 6.89 1.65
N ASN A 292 -19.05 6.04 1.21
CA ASN A 292 -18.95 4.66 1.64
C ASN A 292 -18.00 4.45 2.85
N HIS A 293 -17.47 5.54 3.44
CA HIS A 293 -16.48 5.50 4.52
C HIS A 293 -15.25 4.65 4.18
N ILE A 294 -14.71 4.85 2.97
CA ILE A 294 -13.54 4.13 2.46
C ILE A 294 -12.40 5.12 2.35
N GLY A 295 -11.29 4.87 3.07
CA GLY A 295 -10.09 5.71 2.93
C GLY A 295 -9.60 5.76 1.48
N ALA A 296 -9.08 6.90 1.03
CA ALA A 296 -8.75 7.17 -0.36
C ALA A 296 -7.28 7.57 -0.50
N ILE A 297 -6.43 6.65 -0.96
CA ILE A 297 -5.01 6.88 -1.21
C ILE A 297 -4.73 6.78 -2.71
N ASN A 298 -4.51 7.91 -3.38
CA ASN A 298 -4.25 7.91 -4.83
C ASN A 298 -2.79 7.55 -5.14
N TRP A 299 -2.47 7.21 -6.39
CA TRP A 299 -1.06 7.15 -6.81
C TRP A 299 -0.60 8.54 -7.27
N GLY A 300 0.62 8.95 -6.92
CA GLY A 300 1.27 10.20 -7.36
C GLY A 300 0.88 11.47 -6.59
N LEU A 301 1.84 12.38 -6.41
CA LEU A 301 1.63 13.69 -5.77
C LEU A 301 2.28 14.81 -6.57
N VAL A 302 3.59 14.74 -6.75
CA VAL A 302 4.40 15.76 -7.40
C VAL A 302 5.11 15.14 -8.60
N ALA A 303 5.05 15.81 -9.75
CA ALA A 303 5.81 15.42 -10.93
C ALA A 303 7.32 15.43 -10.60
N GLY A 304 7.91 14.23 -10.61
CA GLY A 304 9.29 13.99 -10.19
C GLY A 304 9.91 12.78 -10.86
N LYS A 305 10.98 12.24 -10.25
CA LYS A 305 11.81 11.19 -10.84
C LYS A 305 11.06 9.88 -11.12
N THR A 306 9.97 9.59 -10.44
CA THR A 306 9.12 8.42 -10.72
C THR A 306 8.34 8.52 -12.03
N ASN A 307 8.27 9.70 -12.67
CA ASN A 307 7.62 9.88 -13.97
C ASN A 307 6.14 9.47 -13.99
N THR A 308 5.42 9.67 -12.89
CA THR A 308 4.01 9.27 -12.72
C THR A 308 3.01 10.17 -13.47
N ILE A 309 3.47 11.24 -14.12
CA ILE A 309 2.67 11.97 -15.13
C ILE A 309 2.46 11.13 -16.40
N PHE A 310 3.35 10.19 -16.72
CA PHE A 310 3.25 9.31 -17.89
C PHE A 310 2.43 8.07 -17.55
N ALA A 311 1.77 7.48 -18.55
CA ALA A 311 0.94 6.30 -18.37
C ALA A 311 1.74 5.00 -18.54
N TRP A 312 1.30 3.93 -17.86
CA TRP A 312 1.97 2.63 -17.83
C TRP A 312 2.32 2.06 -19.21
N ASP A 313 1.39 2.16 -20.15
CA ASP A 313 1.40 1.45 -21.44
C ASP A 313 1.74 2.35 -22.65
N THR A 314 1.98 3.65 -22.43
CA THR A 314 2.22 4.60 -23.52
C THR A 314 3.42 5.51 -23.23
N PRO A 315 4.66 4.98 -23.32
CA PRO A 315 5.86 5.78 -23.16
C PRO A 315 5.97 6.89 -24.22
N ILE A 316 6.44 8.07 -23.82
CA ILE A 316 6.66 9.21 -24.71
C ILE A 316 8.16 9.36 -24.98
N LYS A 317 8.61 8.92 -26.17
CA LYS A 317 10.05 8.78 -26.50
C LYS A 317 10.87 10.06 -26.30
N ASP A 318 10.30 11.23 -26.56
CA ASP A 318 10.97 12.52 -26.43
C ASP A 318 10.71 13.19 -25.07
N GLY A 319 9.99 12.54 -24.16
CA GLY A 319 9.71 13.01 -22.81
C GLY A 319 8.84 14.25 -22.71
N LYS A 320 8.20 14.66 -23.81
CA LYS A 320 7.29 15.80 -23.77
C LYS A 320 6.17 15.55 -22.77
N GLU A 321 5.77 16.62 -22.09
CA GLU A 321 4.64 16.58 -21.17
C GLU A 321 3.39 16.00 -21.85
N PRO A 322 2.75 14.97 -21.27
CA PRO A 322 1.58 14.36 -21.88
C PRO A 322 0.39 15.33 -21.87
N LYS A 323 -0.46 15.25 -22.90
CA LYS A 323 -1.69 16.08 -22.98
C LYS A 323 -2.61 15.90 -21.76
N LEU A 324 -2.64 14.67 -21.22
CA LEU A 324 -3.34 14.33 -19.99
C LEU A 324 -2.35 13.62 -19.07
N TRP A 325 -2.06 14.22 -17.91
CA TRP A 325 -1.25 13.56 -16.89
C TRP A 325 -1.96 12.33 -16.36
N PHE A 326 -1.17 11.31 -16.02
CA PHE A 326 -1.74 10.07 -15.55
C PHE A 326 -2.12 10.16 -14.06
N HIS A 327 -1.16 10.44 -13.19
CA HIS A 327 -1.38 10.48 -11.74
C HIS A 327 -1.13 11.84 -11.09
N ASP A 328 0.07 12.41 -11.17
CA ASP A 328 0.47 13.50 -10.27
C ASP A 328 -0.49 14.71 -10.23
N ILE A 329 -0.46 15.40 -9.10
CA ILE A 329 -1.38 16.51 -8.76
C ILE A 329 -0.67 17.86 -8.93
N PHE A 330 0.60 17.92 -8.54
CA PHE A 330 1.42 19.12 -8.57
C PHE A 330 2.56 19.01 -9.58
N ARG A 331 2.92 20.15 -10.16
CA ARG A 331 4.21 20.34 -10.82
C ARG A 331 5.33 20.39 -9.78
N ALA A 332 6.57 20.23 -10.21
CA ALA A 332 7.75 20.27 -9.32
C ALA A 332 7.86 21.55 -8.47
N ASN A 333 7.25 22.66 -8.91
CA ASN A 333 7.22 23.93 -8.17
C ASN A 333 5.99 24.09 -7.25
N GLY A 334 5.16 23.05 -7.09
CA GLY A 334 3.96 23.08 -6.25
C GLY A 334 2.72 23.68 -6.93
N THR A 335 2.82 24.12 -8.19
CA THR A 335 1.62 24.59 -8.93
C THR A 335 0.73 23.39 -9.29
N PRO A 336 -0.59 23.46 -9.06
CA PRO A 336 -1.50 22.39 -9.46
C PRO A 336 -1.48 22.14 -10.98
N TYR A 337 -1.52 20.87 -11.39
CA TYR A 337 -1.75 20.49 -12.78
C TYR A 337 -3.15 20.91 -13.25
N LYS A 338 -4.17 20.61 -12.44
CA LYS A 338 -5.58 20.90 -12.68
C LYS A 338 -6.21 21.53 -11.43
N LYS A 339 -6.60 22.80 -11.53
CA LYS A 339 -7.17 23.55 -10.39
C LYS A 339 -8.52 22.98 -9.94
N ASP A 340 -9.35 22.55 -10.88
CA ASP A 340 -10.66 21.94 -10.61
C ASP A 340 -10.54 20.65 -9.78
N GLU A 341 -9.48 19.86 -9.98
CA GLU A 341 -9.22 18.69 -9.14
C GLU A 341 -8.84 19.08 -7.70
N ILE A 342 -8.08 20.17 -7.51
CA ILE A 342 -7.77 20.68 -6.16
C ILE A 342 -9.03 21.08 -5.41
N GLU A 343 -9.94 21.79 -6.07
CA GLU A 343 -11.21 22.19 -5.45
C GLU A 343 -12.06 20.99 -5.07
N VAL A 344 -12.11 19.95 -5.92
CA VAL A 344 -12.78 18.69 -5.57
C VAL A 344 -12.12 18.02 -4.37
N ILE A 345 -10.79 17.92 -4.34
CA ILE A 345 -10.10 17.29 -3.20
C ILE A 345 -10.47 18.03 -1.92
N LYS A 346 -10.27 19.35 -1.88
CA LYS A 346 -10.58 20.18 -0.72
C LYS A 346 -12.04 20.04 -0.27
N LYS A 347 -12.98 20.03 -1.21
CA LYS A 347 -14.41 19.83 -0.91
C LYS A 347 -14.68 18.55 -0.11
N TYR A 348 -13.99 17.45 -0.40
CA TYR A 348 -14.26 16.17 0.29
C TYR A 348 -13.36 15.92 1.50
N THR A 349 -12.24 16.65 1.61
CA THR A 349 -11.23 16.47 2.67
C THR A 349 -11.27 17.53 3.77
N LEU A 350 -11.69 18.75 3.45
CA LEU A 350 -11.70 19.89 4.39
C LEU A 350 -13.10 20.37 4.77
N GLU A 351 -14.12 20.06 3.96
CA GLU A 351 -15.52 20.36 4.26
C GLU A 351 -16.19 19.11 4.85
N ASP A 352 -16.99 19.30 5.90
CA ASP A 352 -17.68 18.22 6.63
C ASP A 352 -18.85 17.60 5.86
#